data_AF-A0A142Y8T7-F1
#
_entry.id   AF-A0A142Y8T7-F1
#
_cell.length_a   1.000
_cell.length_b   1.000
_cell.length_c   1.000
_cell.angle_alpha   90.00
_cell.angle_beta   90.00
_cell.angle_gamma   90.00
#
_symmetry.space_group_name_H-M   'P 1'
#
loop_
_entity.id
_entity.type
_entity.pdbx_description
1 polymer ?
#
loop_
_entity_poly.entity_id
_entity_poly.type
_entity_poly.pdbx_seq_one_letter_code
_entity_poly.pdbx_strand_id
1 'polypeptide(L)'
;MARYQLSVRMLLFVVAAIALLIIAGMEFLGRVENMASNGYRVQDAGDLLVFYLDDCGSWPKDWDDLIRYADAQQATFPRAFNVNDLQTQVRIRFDFEPDKIDTAGEWSNESPPICVVASRYGRVAGATHNPNPLIYLYLQGRIYVTNENSIKRFRSCLP
;
A
#
# COMPACT_ATOMS: atom_id res chain seq x y z
N MET A 1 -25.49 -51.31 19.11
CA MET A 1 -25.51 -50.35 17.99
C MET A 1 -26.58 -49.31 18.27
N ALA A 2 -26.19 -48.09 18.68
CA ALA A 2 -27.14 -46.99 18.84
C ALA A 2 -27.54 -46.47 17.45
N ARG A 3 -28.83 -46.61 17.08
CA ARG A 3 -29.38 -46.01 15.86
C ARG A 3 -29.72 -44.55 16.18
N TYR A 4 -28.85 -43.62 15.80
CA TYR A 4 -29.17 -42.21 15.85
C TYR A 4 -30.29 -41.92 14.85
N GLN A 5 -31.53 -41.74 15.33
CA GLN A 5 -32.61 -41.21 14.50
C GLN A 5 -32.41 -39.70 14.38
N LEU A 6 -31.77 -39.30 13.29
CA LEU A 6 -31.55 -37.89 12.98
C LEU A 6 -32.91 -37.26 12.67
N SER A 7 -33.47 -36.54 13.65
CA SER A 7 -34.71 -35.79 13.47
C SER A 7 -34.52 -34.75 12.38
N VAL A 8 -35.53 -34.54 11.52
CA VAL A 8 -35.54 -33.48 10.50
C VAL A 8 -35.19 -32.12 11.11
N ARG A 9 -35.59 -31.86 12.37
CA ARG A 9 -35.24 -30.64 13.09
C ARG A 9 -33.73 -30.51 13.34
N MET A 10 -33.08 -31.61 13.72
CA MET A 10 -31.64 -31.65 13.94
C MET A 10 -30.87 -31.43 12.63
N LEU A 11 -31.35 -32.01 11.52
CA LEU A 11 -30.79 -31.77 10.20
C LEU A 11 -30.88 -30.29 9.80
N LEU A 12 -32.04 -29.64 10.02
CA LEU A 12 -32.22 -28.22 9.72
C LEU A 12 -31.27 -27.32 10.53
N PHE A 13 -31.05 -27.62 11.81
CA PHE A 13 -30.07 -26.87 12.61
C PHE A 13 -28.65 -27.04 12.10
N VAL A 14 -28.26 -28.25 11.69
CA VAL A 14 -26.92 -28.50 11.11
C VAL A 14 -26.76 -27.73 9.80
N VAL A 15 -27.76 -27.76 8.91
CA VAL A 15 -27.72 -27.02 7.64
C VAL A 15 -27.65 -25.51 7.89
N ALA A 16 -28.45 -24.98 8.82
CA ALA A 16 -28.41 -23.57 9.19
C ALA A 16 -27.04 -23.16 9.78
N ALA A 17 -26.45 -23.99 10.64
CA ALA A 17 -25.12 -23.75 11.19
C ALA A 17 -24.04 -23.75 10.10
N ILE A 18 -24.09 -24.70 9.15
CA ILE A 18 -23.17 -24.73 8.01
C ILE A 18 -23.34 -23.48 7.14
N ALA A 19 -24.57 -23.08 6.84
CA ALA A 19 -24.84 -21.88 6.06
C ALA A 19 -24.27 -20.62 6.73
N LEU A 20 -24.45 -20.48 8.05
CA LEU A 20 -23.87 -19.38 8.82
C LEU A 20 -22.34 -19.39 8.80
N LEU A 21 -21.71 -20.55 8.91
CA LEU A 21 -20.25 -20.69 8.82
C LEU A 21 -19.73 -20.30 7.43
N ILE A 22 -20.44 -20.67 6.36
CA ILE A 22 -20.09 -20.28 4.98
C ILE A 22 -20.17 -18.76 4.83
N ILE A 23 -21.25 -18.12 5.29
CA ILE A 23 -21.43 -16.66 5.22
C ILE A 23 -20.29 -15.96 5.98
N ALA A 24 -20.03 -16.36 7.22
CA ALA A 24 -18.95 -15.79 8.03
C ALA A 24 -17.57 -16.01 7.39
N GLY A 25 -17.35 -17.17 6.78
CA GLY A 25 -16.13 -17.50 6.06
C GLY A 25 -15.90 -16.61 4.84
N MET A 26 -16.94 -16.38 4.03
CA MET A 26 -16.86 -15.48 2.87
C MET A 26 -16.58 -14.03 3.27
N GLU A 27 -17.22 -13.52 4.33
CA GLU A 27 -16.92 -12.18 4.82
C GLU A 27 -15.48 -12.05 5.32
N PHE A 28 -14.98 -13.07 6.02
CA PHE A 28 -13.60 -13.08 6.50
C PHE A 28 -12.60 -13.09 5.34
N LEU A 29 -12.81 -13.95 4.34
CA LEU A 29 -11.97 -14.00 3.14
C LEU A 29 -11.95 -12.65 2.41
N GLY A 30 -13.14 -12.05 2.21
CA GLY A 30 -13.23 -10.73 1.59
C GLY A 30 -12.47 -9.64 2.38
N ARG A 31 -12.48 -9.69 3.71
CA ARG A 31 -11.67 -8.76 4.53
C ARG A 31 -10.17 -8.98 4.33
N VAL A 32 -9.71 -10.22 4.31
CA VAL A 32 -8.29 -10.55 4.12
C VAL A 32 -7.80 -10.12 2.74
N GLU A 33 -8.56 -10.41 1.69
CA GLU A 33 -8.25 -9.98 0.33
C GLU A 33 -8.19 -8.45 0.21
N ASN A 34 -9.15 -7.75 0.82
CA ASN A 34 -9.15 -6.28 0.85
C ASN A 34 -7.94 -5.72 1.61
N MET A 35 -7.56 -6.33 2.74
CA MET A 35 -6.37 -5.91 3.49
C MET A 35 -5.08 -6.09 2.68
N ALA A 36 -4.96 -7.21 1.95
CA ALA A 36 -3.83 -7.48 1.06
C ALA A 36 -3.78 -6.49 -0.11
N SER A 37 -4.90 -6.32 -0.81
CA SER A 37 -5.02 -5.38 -1.92
C SER A 37 -4.72 -3.94 -1.50
N ASN A 38 -5.23 -3.51 -0.34
CA ASN A 38 -4.92 -2.17 0.20
C ASN A 38 -3.44 -2.02 0.58
N GLY A 39 -2.78 -3.09 1.02
CA GLY A 39 -1.33 -3.09 1.23
C GLY A 39 -0.56 -2.80 -0.04
N TYR A 40 -0.85 -3.52 -1.12
CA TYR A 40 -0.20 -3.28 -2.42
C TYR A 40 -0.49 -1.88 -2.97
N ARG A 41 -1.72 -1.36 -2.82
CA ARG A 41 -2.03 0.02 -3.23
C ARG A 41 -1.26 1.07 -2.45
N VAL A 42 -1.11 0.88 -1.14
CA VAL A 42 -0.30 1.78 -0.30
C VAL A 42 1.16 1.73 -0.74
N GLN A 43 1.68 0.53 -1.02
CA GLN A 43 3.03 0.35 -1.55
C GLN A 43 3.20 1.06 -2.92
N ASP A 44 2.32 0.78 -3.87
CA ASP A 44 2.33 1.37 -5.21
C ASP A 44 2.27 2.90 -5.18
N ALA A 45 1.45 3.48 -4.30
CA ALA A 45 1.38 4.93 -4.12
C ALA A 45 2.68 5.52 -3.55
N GLY A 46 3.36 4.80 -2.66
CA GLY A 46 4.66 5.20 -2.14
C GLY A 46 5.78 5.10 -3.17
N ASP A 47 5.78 4.03 -3.97
CA ASP A 47 6.74 3.85 -5.06
C ASP A 47 6.55 4.95 -6.11
N LEU A 48 5.30 5.27 -6.48
CA LEU A 48 4.97 6.39 -7.36
C LEU A 48 5.46 7.74 -6.80
N LEU A 49 5.29 7.99 -5.50
CA LEU A 49 5.80 9.20 -4.85
C LEU A 49 7.31 9.32 -4.94
N VAL A 50 8.03 8.22 -4.73
CA VAL A 50 9.50 8.22 -4.81
C VAL A 50 9.96 8.46 -6.25
N PHE A 51 9.34 7.84 -7.24
CA PHE A 51 9.63 8.12 -8.65
C PHE A 51 9.35 9.58 -9.01
N TYR A 52 8.24 10.15 -8.54
CA TYR A 52 7.93 11.57 -8.74
C TYR A 52 9.01 12.47 -8.11
N LEU A 53 9.38 12.23 -6.86
CA LEU A 53 10.40 13.00 -6.16
C LEU A 53 11.74 12.96 -6.87
N ASP A 54 12.07 11.80 -7.42
CA ASP A 54 13.33 11.57 -8.10
C ASP A 54 13.42 12.29 -9.45
N ASP A 55 12.35 12.26 -10.24
CA ASP A 55 12.33 12.94 -11.54
C ASP A 55 12.05 14.45 -11.41
N CYS A 56 11.19 14.86 -10.48
CA CYS A 56 10.71 16.24 -10.37
C CYS A 56 11.40 17.05 -9.26
N GLY A 57 12.19 16.41 -8.38
CA GLY A 57 12.95 17.06 -7.32
C GLY A 57 12.11 17.82 -6.28
N SER A 58 10.80 17.58 -6.23
CA SER A 58 9.86 18.32 -5.39
C SER A 58 8.73 17.42 -4.90
N TRP A 59 8.16 17.76 -3.74
CA TRP A 59 7.00 17.06 -3.21
C TRP A 59 5.75 17.42 -4.03
N PRO A 60 4.90 16.44 -4.43
CA PRO A 60 3.70 16.73 -5.20
C PRO A 60 2.70 17.53 -4.38
N LYS A 61 1.94 18.40 -5.04
CA LYS A 61 0.95 19.27 -4.36
C LYS A 61 -0.40 18.60 -4.17
N ASP A 62 -0.72 17.67 -5.06
CA ASP A 62 -2.00 16.97 -5.10
C ASP A 62 -1.90 15.68 -5.93
N TRP A 63 -3.04 15.00 -6.07
CA TRP A 63 -3.15 13.82 -6.93
C TRP A 63 -3.01 14.16 -8.42
N ASP A 64 -3.34 15.39 -8.84
CA ASP A 64 -3.28 15.76 -10.27
C ASP A 64 -1.83 15.83 -10.74
N ASP A 65 -0.90 16.27 -9.88
CA ASP A 65 0.55 16.17 -10.14
C ASP A 65 0.99 14.72 -10.40
N LEU A 66 0.53 13.78 -9.56
CA LEU A 66 0.86 12.36 -9.69
C LEU A 66 0.21 11.72 -10.92
N ILE A 67 -1.03 12.10 -11.26
CA ILE A 67 -1.74 11.63 -12.46
C ILE A 67 -0.99 12.09 -13.71
N ARG A 68 -0.67 13.39 -13.80
CA ARG A 68 0.09 13.94 -14.95
C ARG A 68 1.44 13.27 -15.11
N TYR A 69 2.13 13.03 -14.00
CA TYR A 69 3.42 12.33 -14.01
C TYR A 69 3.28 10.88 -14.49
N ALA A 70 2.34 10.11 -13.93
CA ALA A 70 2.11 8.73 -14.33
C ALA A 70 1.71 8.61 -15.81
N ASP A 71 0.86 9.52 -16.30
CA ASP A 71 0.44 9.57 -17.70
C ASP A 71 1.62 9.88 -18.64
N ALA A 72 2.50 10.81 -18.26
CA ALA A 72 3.71 11.13 -19.01
C ALA A 72 4.70 9.95 -19.06
N GLN A 73 4.69 9.08 -18.04
CA GLN A 73 5.61 7.96 -17.88
C GLN A 73 5.02 6.59 -18.23
N GLN A 74 3.85 6.53 -18.88
CA GLN A 74 3.17 5.26 -19.22
C GLN A 74 4.06 4.26 -19.98
N ALA A 75 5.04 4.73 -20.77
CA ALA A 75 5.99 3.86 -21.47
C ALA A 75 7.08 3.26 -20.56
N THR A 76 7.34 3.89 -19.41
CA THR A 76 8.45 3.55 -18.49
C THR A 76 8.00 2.62 -17.36
N PHE A 77 6.71 2.68 -16.97
CA PHE A 77 6.15 1.83 -15.92
C PHE A 77 5.37 0.64 -16.54
N PRO A 78 5.98 -0.56 -16.68
CA PRO A 78 5.31 -1.73 -17.23
C PRO A 78 4.11 -2.21 -16.40
N ARG A 79 4.04 -1.79 -15.13
CA ARG A 79 2.79 -1.73 -14.35
C ARG A 79 2.30 -0.29 -14.37
N ALA A 80 1.34 0.01 -15.23
CA ALA A 80 0.63 1.28 -15.15
C ALA A 80 -0.04 1.34 -13.77
N PHE A 81 0.42 2.25 -12.91
CA PHE A 81 -0.29 2.55 -11.67
C PHE A 81 -1.69 3.00 -12.05
N ASN A 82 -2.72 2.31 -11.55
CA ASN A 82 -4.08 2.83 -11.68
C ASN A 82 -4.24 3.97 -10.67
N VAL A 83 -3.78 5.16 -11.03
CA VAL A 83 -3.73 6.31 -10.11
C VAL A 83 -5.13 6.68 -9.60
N ASN A 84 -6.18 6.46 -10.39
CA ASN A 84 -7.56 6.63 -9.94
C ASN A 84 -7.91 5.65 -8.81
N ASP A 85 -7.55 4.37 -8.93
CA ASP A 85 -7.72 3.40 -7.84
C ASP A 85 -6.91 3.82 -6.60
N LEU A 86 -5.65 4.23 -6.77
CA LEU A 86 -4.83 4.74 -5.67
C LEU A 86 -5.45 5.95 -4.98
N GLN A 87 -5.96 6.92 -5.73
CA GLN A 87 -6.60 8.13 -5.20
C GLN A 87 -7.80 7.80 -4.29
N THR A 88 -8.59 6.80 -4.69
CA THR A 88 -9.78 6.37 -3.93
C THR A 88 -9.44 5.55 -2.69
N GLN A 89 -8.30 4.84 -2.66
CA GLN A 89 -7.96 3.88 -1.60
C GLN A 89 -6.87 4.38 -0.65
N VAL A 90 -6.04 5.31 -1.09
CA VAL A 90 -4.85 5.80 -0.38
C VAL A 90 -5.01 7.28 -0.03
N ARG A 91 -4.48 7.64 1.14
CA ARG A 91 -4.30 9.01 1.58
C ARG A 91 -2.81 9.34 1.54
N ILE A 92 -2.49 10.41 0.81
CA ILE A 92 -1.17 11.01 0.80
C ILE A 92 -1.25 12.36 1.54
N ARG A 93 -0.24 12.66 2.36
CA ARG A 93 -0.05 13.98 2.96
C ARG A 93 0.69 14.91 2.00
N PHE A 94 -0.06 15.60 1.14
CA PHE A 94 0.53 16.58 0.21
C PHE A 94 0.99 17.87 0.90
N ASP A 95 0.50 18.13 2.11
CA ASP A 95 0.94 19.22 2.99
C ASP A 95 2.29 18.96 3.69
N PHE A 96 2.90 17.80 3.42
CA PHE A 96 4.19 17.44 3.99
C PHE A 96 5.31 18.28 3.36
N GLU A 97 6.21 18.77 4.21
CA GLU A 97 7.36 19.57 3.80
C GLU A 97 8.64 18.76 4.06
N PRO A 98 9.23 18.13 3.02
CA PRO A 98 10.38 17.24 3.18
C PRO A 98 11.58 17.92 3.85
N ASP A 99 11.79 19.20 3.58
CA ASP A 99 12.94 19.97 4.10
C ASP A 99 12.86 20.26 5.60
N LYS A 100 11.68 20.10 6.21
CA LYS A 100 11.45 20.36 7.64
C LYS A 100 11.62 19.14 8.52
N ILE A 101 11.85 17.96 7.95
CA ILE A 101 11.96 16.74 8.76
C ILE A 101 13.35 16.63 9.37
N ASP A 102 13.39 16.17 10.62
CA ASP A 102 14.64 15.74 11.23
C ASP A 102 15.02 14.35 10.67
N THR A 103 15.87 14.37 9.64
CA THR A 103 16.46 13.19 9.02
C THR A 103 17.62 12.60 9.82
N ALA A 104 18.00 13.14 10.98
CA ALA A 104 19.11 12.59 11.77
C ALA A 104 18.71 11.32 12.56
N GLY A 105 17.42 11.11 12.79
CA GLY A 105 16.89 9.95 13.50
C GLY A 105 16.94 8.63 12.73
N GLU A 106 16.79 7.52 13.45
CA GLU A 106 16.52 6.21 12.86
C GLU A 106 15.02 5.96 12.74
N TRP A 107 14.63 5.10 11.80
CA TRP A 107 13.23 4.68 11.66
C TRP A 107 12.80 3.82 12.86
N SER A 108 11.62 4.13 13.44
CA SER A 108 10.96 3.31 14.47
C SER A 108 9.55 2.91 14.03
N ASN A 109 9.18 1.65 14.26
CA ASN A 109 7.82 1.18 13.95
C ASN A 109 6.79 1.62 15.01
N GLU A 110 7.23 1.90 16.24
CA GLU A 110 6.33 2.33 17.33
C GLU A 110 5.99 3.82 17.25
N SER A 111 6.97 4.62 16.83
CA SER A 111 6.82 6.07 16.69
C SER A 111 7.57 6.52 15.44
N PRO A 112 7.02 6.27 14.23
CA PRO A 112 7.71 6.57 12.99
C PRO A 112 7.90 8.08 12.82
N PRO A 113 9.07 8.52 12.33
CA PRO A 113 9.37 9.95 12.15
C PRO A 113 8.44 10.60 11.12
N ILE A 114 7.96 9.82 10.14
CA ILE A 114 6.99 10.27 9.14
C ILE A 114 5.92 9.21 8.88
N CYS A 115 4.72 9.68 8.55
CA CYS A 115 3.63 8.87 8.02
C CYS A 115 2.90 9.73 6.98
N VAL A 116 3.32 9.58 5.72
CA VAL A 116 2.89 10.40 4.59
C VAL A 116 1.98 9.62 3.64
N VAL A 117 2.05 8.28 3.63
CA VAL A 117 1.18 7.40 2.84
C VAL A 117 0.47 6.42 3.77
N ALA A 118 -0.86 6.36 3.69
CA ALA A 118 -1.67 5.42 4.47
C ALA A 118 -2.92 5.00 3.70
N SER A 119 -3.48 3.83 4.03
CA SER A 119 -4.80 3.44 3.49
C SER A 119 -5.90 4.31 4.11
N ARG A 120 -6.91 4.66 3.31
CA ARG A 120 -8.13 5.33 3.80
C ARG A 120 -9.01 4.41 4.64
N TYR A 121 -8.92 3.10 4.41
CA TYR A 121 -9.83 2.10 4.99
C TYR A 121 -9.21 1.31 6.16
N GLY A 122 -8.13 1.83 6.73
CA GLY A 122 -7.54 1.31 7.96
C GLY A 122 -6.39 0.33 7.70
N ARG A 123 -6.44 -0.84 8.34
CA ARG A 123 -5.29 -1.76 8.40
C ARG A 123 -4.99 -2.36 7.03
N VAL A 124 -3.69 -2.46 6.75
CA VAL A 124 -3.15 -3.10 5.54
C VAL A 124 -2.34 -4.33 5.92
N ALA A 125 -2.26 -5.28 5.01
CA ALA A 125 -1.40 -6.46 5.14
C ALA A 125 -0.86 -6.84 3.74
N GLY A 126 0.06 -7.80 3.67
CA GLY A 126 0.45 -8.42 2.39
C GLY A 126 1.31 -7.57 1.45
N ALA A 127 1.57 -6.30 1.75
CA ALA A 127 2.55 -5.49 1.03
C ALA A 127 3.96 -6.09 1.20
N THR A 128 4.79 -6.01 0.16
CA THR A 128 6.19 -6.44 0.20
C THR A 128 7.01 -5.52 1.09
N HIS A 129 6.68 -4.22 1.11
CA HIS A 129 7.31 -3.23 1.99
C HIS A 129 6.33 -2.14 2.42
N ASN A 130 6.67 -1.48 3.54
CA ASN A 130 5.99 -0.25 3.94
C ASN A 130 6.65 0.93 3.19
N PRO A 131 5.87 1.78 2.51
CA PRO A 131 6.43 2.90 1.74
C PRO A 131 7.00 4.02 2.61
N ASN A 132 6.50 4.22 3.83
CA ASN A 132 6.94 5.35 4.66
C ASN A 132 8.42 5.25 5.10
N PRO A 133 8.93 4.09 5.56
CA PRO A 133 10.37 3.93 5.79
C PRO A 133 11.20 4.13 4.53
N LEU A 134 10.70 3.69 3.37
CA LEU A 134 11.37 3.86 2.09
C LEU A 134 11.50 5.35 1.73
N ILE A 135 10.40 6.09 1.82
CA ILE A 135 10.38 7.54 1.59
C ILE A 135 11.32 8.24 2.58
N TYR A 136 11.32 7.84 3.85
CA TYR A 136 12.23 8.42 4.85
C TYR A 136 13.71 8.22 4.48
N LEU A 137 14.08 7.01 4.08
CA LEU A 137 15.44 6.69 3.63
C LEU A 137 15.82 7.47 2.37
N TYR A 138 14.88 7.61 1.42
CA TYR A 138 15.07 8.42 0.22
C TYR A 138 15.36 9.88 0.58
N LEU A 139 14.57 10.47 1.48
CA LEU A 139 14.75 11.86 1.96
C LEU A 139 16.05 12.06 2.75
N GLN A 140 16.60 11.02 3.37
CA GLN A 140 17.93 11.05 4.00
C GLN A 140 19.09 11.08 2.98
N GLY A 141 18.81 11.02 1.67
CA GLY A 141 19.83 10.86 0.64
C GLY A 141 20.50 9.47 0.68
N ARG A 142 19.91 8.51 1.39
CA ARG A 142 20.37 7.12 1.43
C ARG A 142 19.76 6.40 0.24
N ILE A 143 20.59 6.15 -0.77
CA ILE A 143 20.25 5.50 -2.05
C ILE A 143 19.32 4.29 -1.84
N TYR A 144 18.27 4.19 -2.65
CA TYR A 144 17.40 3.01 -2.70
C TYR A 144 17.74 2.07 -3.87
N VAL A 145 17.75 0.77 -3.58
CA VAL A 145 17.74 -0.34 -4.56
C VAL A 145 16.35 -0.96 -4.48
N THR A 146 15.51 -0.76 -5.51
CA THR A 146 14.23 -1.45 -5.61
C THR A 146 14.41 -2.72 -6.46
N ASN A 147 14.49 -3.88 -5.81
CA ASN A 147 14.47 -5.24 -6.38
C ASN A 147 15.58 -5.58 -7.43
N GLU A 148 16.05 -6.83 -7.43
CA GLU A 148 17.35 -7.30 -7.96
C GLU A 148 17.65 -7.07 -9.47
N ASN A 149 16.76 -6.48 -10.27
CA ASN A 149 16.92 -6.31 -11.72
C ASN A 149 16.90 -4.86 -12.25
N SER A 150 16.83 -3.85 -11.39
CA SER A 150 16.90 -2.45 -11.84
C SER A 150 17.91 -1.65 -11.01
N ILE A 151 19.19 -2.03 -11.11
CA ILE A 151 20.29 -1.11 -10.80
C ILE A 151 20.36 -0.07 -11.92
N LYS A 152 19.48 0.93 -11.90
CA LYS A 152 19.82 2.23 -12.49
C LYS A 152 20.53 3.01 -11.39
N ARG A 153 21.86 3.01 -11.44
CA ARG A 153 22.64 4.04 -10.74
C ARG A 153 22.13 5.39 -11.25
N PHE A 154 21.57 6.20 -10.36
CA PHE A 154 21.33 7.60 -10.69
C PHE A 154 22.65 8.23 -11.08
N ARG A 155 22.71 8.73 -12.32
CA ARG A 155 23.75 9.65 -12.72
C ARG A 155 23.59 10.85 -11.80
N SER A 156 24.65 11.16 -11.07
CA SER A 156 24.84 12.43 -10.41
C SER A 156 24.58 13.56 -11.41
N CYS A 157 23.38 14.13 -11.38
CA CYS A 157 23.09 15.43 -11.95
C CYS A 157 22.92 16.40 -10.78
N LEU A 158 23.99 16.56 -10.00
CA LEU A 158 24.27 17.84 -9.35
C LEU A 158 25.08 18.65 -10.37
N PRO A 159 24.72 19.91 -10.65
CA PRO A 159 25.65 20.84 -11.29
C PRO A 159 26.91 21.06 -10.44
#